data_AF-A0A925NU27-F1
#
_entry.id   AF-A0A925NU27-F1
#
_cell.length_a   1.000
_cell.length_b   1.000
_cell.length_c   1.000
_cell.angle_alpha   90.00
_cell.angle_beta   90.00
_cell.angle_gamma   90.00
#
_symmetry.space_group_name_H-M   'P 1'
#
loop_
_entity.id
_entity.type
_entity.pdbx_description
1 polymer ?
#
loop_
_entity_poly.entity_id
_entity_poly.type
_entity_poly.pdbx_seq_one_letter_code
_entity_poly.pdbx_strand_id
1 'polypeptide(L)'
;MNDPRPSPWLHRYVVLTAWATYGLICLGGVVTSKGVGMAVPDWPSTYGQNMFFYPISGWVGGVFDEHTHRLWASTVGLMVLILALWLHGSKSLPLLRWGGGVLLLLGLLTAATVPHRMQDAIFLFSVGAVSVATGFCWPGSESAIPRLRR
;
A
#
# COMPACT_ATOMS: atom_id res chain seq x y z
N MET A 1 -0.91 -32.42 19.23
CA MET A 1 -1.27 -31.17 18.54
C MET A 1 -0.13 -30.19 18.75
N ASN A 2 0.78 -30.09 17.78
CA ASN A 2 1.79 -29.03 17.77
C ASN A 2 1.26 -27.93 16.86
N ASP A 3 0.47 -27.01 17.42
CA ASP A 3 0.20 -25.78 16.69
C ASP A 3 1.55 -25.06 16.50
N PRO A 4 1.91 -24.68 15.26
CA PRO A 4 3.10 -23.87 15.05
C PRO A 4 2.90 -22.55 15.80
N ARG A 5 3.64 -22.36 16.89
CA ARG A 5 3.61 -21.10 17.64
C ARG A 5 4.04 -19.99 16.67
N PRO A 6 3.29 -18.88 16.57
CA PRO A 6 3.71 -17.75 15.75
C PRO A 6 5.12 -17.34 16.13
N SER A 7 6.00 -17.09 15.16
CA SER A 7 7.36 -16.68 15.49
C SER A 7 7.28 -15.35 16.26
N PRO A 8 7.99 -15.21 17.40
CA PRO A 8 7.92 -13.99 18.20
C PRO A 8 8.35 -12.75 17.41
N TRP A 9 9.23 -12.93 16.42
CA TRP A 9 9.67 -11.89 15.51
C TRP A 9 8.58 -11.45 14.52
N LEU A 10 7.81 -12.39 13.97
CA LEU A 10 6.68 -12.04 13.10
C LEU A 10 5.64 -11.25 13.88
N HIS A 11 5.31 -11.66 15.11
CA HIS A 11 4.37 -10.93 15.95
C HIS A 11 4.85 -9.49 16.24
N ARG A 12 6.11 -9.32 16.64
CA ARG A 12 6.71 -7.99 16.87
C ARG A 12 6.67 -7.13 15.60
N TYR A 13 6.97 -7.72 14.45
CA TYR A 13 6.94 -7.02 13.18
C TYR A 13 5.52 -6.56 12.81
N VAL A 14 4.52 -7.43 12.97
CA VAL A 14 3.10 -7.08 12.76
C VAL A 14 2.68 -5.92 13.67
N VAL A 15 3.03 -5.97 14.95
CA VAL A 15 2.73 -4.91 15.90
C VAL A 15 3.42 -3.60 15.52
N LEU A 16 4.69 -3.67 15.10
CA LEU A 16 5.43 -2.50 14.62
C LEU A 16 4.79 -1.90 13.37
N THR A 17 4.44 -2.72 12.38
CA THR A 17 3.74 -2.27 11.16
C THR A 17 2.39 -1.65 11.47
N ALA A 18 1.65 -2.19 12.44
CA ALA A 18 0.38 -1.62 12.89
C ALA A 18 0.58 -0.22 13.51
N TRP A 19 1.56 -0.06 14.40
CA TRP A 19 1.88 1.25 14.98
C TRP A 19 2.40 2.25 13.94
N ALA A 20 3.23 1.81 13.00
CA ALA A 20 3.71 2.66 11.91
C ALA A 20 2.54 3.12 11.01
N THR A 21 1.58 2.22 10.74
CA THR A 21 0.35 2.54 10.00
C THR A 21 -0.52 3.51 10.77
N TYR A 22 -0.65 3.36 12.09
CA TYR A 22 -1.35 4.32 12.92
C TYR A 22 -0.71 5.71 12.84
N GLY A 23 0.62 5.79 12.95
CA GLY A 23 1.37 7.03 12.71
C GLY A 23 1.13 7.63 11.33
N LEU A 24 1.03 6.80 10.29
CA LEU A 24 0.69 7.25 8.93
C LEU A 24 -0.68 7.93 8.87
N ILE A 25 -1.68 7.33 9.51
CA ILE A 25 -3.05 7.90 9.58
C ILE A 25 -3.02 9.25 10.30
N CYS A 26 -2.30 9.37 11.42
CA CYS A 26 -2.15 10.63 12.13
C CYS A 26 -1.47 11.71 11.25
N LEU A 27 -0.37 11.37 10.57
CA LEU A 27 0.32 12.30 9.66
C LEU A 27 -0.58 12.73 8.50
N GLY A 28 -1.34 11.82 7.91
CA GLY A 28 -2.31 12.15 6.86
C GLY A 28 -3.43 13.07 7.37
N GLY A 29 -3.85 12.85 8.62
CA GLY A 29 -4.75 13.76 9.33
C GLY A 29 -4.17 15.17 9.45
N VAL A 30 -2.91 15.30 9.86
CA VAL A 30 -2.22 16.62 9.97
C VAL A 30 -2.17 17.33 8.62
N VAL A 31 -1.79 16.64 7.54
CA VAL A 31 -1.75 17.20 6.18
C VAL A 31 -3.12 17.73 5.75
N THR A 32 -4.17 16.94 6.03
CA THR A 32 -5.55 17.30 5.71
C THR A 32 -6.03 18.49 6.54
N SER A 33 -5.81 18.48 7.86
CA SER A 33 -6.22 19.55 8.78
C SER A 33 -5.52 20.87 8.50
N LYS A 34 -4.27 20.85 8.05
CA LYS A 34 -3.53 22.05 7.65
C LYS A 34 -3.85 22.50 6.22
N GLY A 35 -4.58 21.71 5.43
CA GLY A 35 -4.90 22.01 4.03
C GLY A 35 -3.68 21.99 3.10
N VAL A 36 -2.60 21.28 3.48
CA VAL A 36 -1.31 21.26 2.77
C VAL A 36 -1.11 20.02 1.90
N GLY A 37 -2.18 19.28 1.58
CA GLY A 37 -2.10 18.06 0.77
C GLY A 37 -1.73 18.27 -0.69
N MET A 38 -1.64 19.52 -1.14
CA MET A 38 -1.22 19.93 -2.49
C MET A 38 -0.03 20.91 -2.43
N ALA A 39 0.73 20.93 -1.33
CA ALA A 39 1.93 21.76 -1.22
C ALA A 39 3.01 21.31 -2.22
N VAL A 40 3.09 20.00 -2.49
CA VAL A 40 3.92 19.38 -3.52
C VAL A 40 3.01 18.91 -4.67
N PRO A 41 2.91 19.67 -5.77
CA PRO A 41 1.96 19.39 -6.84
C PRO A 41 2.33 18.19 -7.71
N ASP A 42 3.57 17.69 -7.60
CA ASP A 42 4.10 16.58 -8.39
C ASP A 42 4.21 15.27 -7.60
N TRP A 43 4.17 14.15 -8.31
CA TRP A 43 4.37 12.79 -7.81
C TRP A 43 4.78 11.90 -9.01
N PRO A 44 5.72 10.94 -8.87
CA PRO A 44 6.41 10.47 -7.66
C PRO A 44 7.59 11.34 -7.22
N SER A 45 7.89 12.42 -7.94
CA SER A 45 8.94 13.38 -7.60
C SER A 45 8.48 14.40 -6.54
N THR A 46 9.43 15.19 -6.05
CA THR A 46 9.18 16.42 -5.28
C THR A 46 9.92 17.56 -5.97
N TYR A 47 9.16 18.45 -6.60
CA TYR A 47 9.64 19.52 -7.48
C TYR A 47 10.64 19.03 -8.55
N GLY A 48 10.33 17.90 -9.19
CA GLY A 48 11.17 17.31 -10.25
C GLY A 48 12.43 16.60 -9.75
N GLN A 49 12.68 16.57 -8.43
CA GLN A 49 13.73 15.75 -7.81
C GLN A 49 13.15 14.44 -7.28
N ASN A 50 14.02 13.43 -7.09
CA ASN A 50 13.60 12.19 -6.46
C ASN A 50 13.14 12.46 -5.02
N MET A 51 11.94 11.98 -4.68
CA MET A 51 11.32 12.20 -3.37
C MET A 51 12.21 11.76 -2.20
N PHE A 52 12.98 10.68 -2.32
CA PHE A 52 13.84 10.19 -1.22
C PHE A 52 15.10 11.04 -1.00
N PHE A 53 15.50 11.84 -1.99
CA PHE A 53 16.74 12.63 -1.97
C PHE A 53 16.47 14.14 -1.98
N TYR A 54 15.22 14.56 -1.76
CA TYR A 54 14.87 15.97 -1.72
C TYR A 54 15.54 16.66 -0.52
N PRO A 55 16.29 17.76 -0.71
CA PRO A 55 17.11 18.36 0.33
C PRO A 55 16.27 18.87 1.50
N ILE A 56 16.76 18.65 2.72
CA ILE A 56 16.10 19.08 3.97
C ILE A 56 15.87 20.59 3.99
N SER A 57 16.72 21.39 3.33
CA SER A 57 16.55 22.83 3.19
C SER A 57 15.25 23.23 2.48
N GLY A 58 14.64 22.33 1.70
CA GLY A 58 13.36 22.54 1.02
C GLY A 58 12.14 22.14 1.85
N TRP A 59 12.31 21.52 3.02
CA TRP A 59 11.20 21.06 3.87
C TRP A 59 10.68 22.21 4.72
N VAL A 60 10.09 23.23 4.08
CA VAL A 60 9.65 24.46 4.74
C VAL A 60 8.13 24.59 4.66
N GLY A 61 7.49 24.98 5.76
CA GLY A 61 6.04 25.18 5.82
C GLY A 61 5.25 23.90 5.53
N GLY A 62 4.22 23.99 4.69
CA GLY A 62 3.36 22.85 4.34
C GLY A 62 4.08 21.70 3.63
N VAL A 63 5.22 21.97 2.98
CA VAL A 63 6.04 20.94 2.34
C VAL A 63 6.59 19.95 3.36
N PHE A 64 6.94 20.42 4.57
CA PHE A 64 7.43 19.53 5.63
C PHE A 64 6.39 18.47 6.00
N ASP A 65 5.15 18.89 6.25
CA ASP A 65 4.06 18.00 6.66
C ASP A 65 3.72 17.00 5.55
N GLU A 66 3.57 17.48 4.31
CA GLU A 66 3.22 16.64 3.17
C GLU A 66 4.35 15.67 2.82
N HIS A 67 5.59 16.15 2.74
CA HIS A 67 6.73 15.32 2.37
C HIS A 67 7.04 14.27 3.44
N THR A 68 6.92 14.62 4.74
CA THR A 68 7.02 13.66 5.84
C THR A 68 5.96 12.58 5.74
N HIS A 69 4.71 12.96 5.43
CA HIS A 69 3.63 11.99 5.21
C HIS A 69 3.94 11.05 4.05
N ARG A 70 4.43 11.56 2.91
CA ARG A 70 4.79 10.76 1.73
C ARG A 70 5.92 9.75 2.04
N LEU A 71 6.97 10.18 2.73
CA LEU A 71 8.11 9.31 3.10
C LEU A 71 7.67 8.22 4.09
N TRP A 72 6.84 8.59 5.06
CA TRP A 72 6.28 7.64 6.02
C TRP A 72 5.36 6.63 5.34
N ALA A 73 4.54 7.07 4.37
CA ALA A 73 3.70 6.19 3.57
C ALA A 73 4.51 5.15 2.79
N SER A 74 5.64 5.58 2.20
CA SER A 74 6.55 4.69 1.46
C SER A 74 7.19 3.65 2.39
N THR A 75 7.57 4.06 3.60
CA THR A 75 8.13 3.16 4.63
C THR A 75 7.10 2.12 5.07
N VAL A 76 5.88 2.56 5.41
CA VAL A 76 4.78 1.65 5.78
C VAL A 76 4.43 0.70 4.63
N GLY A 77 4.40 1.19 3.39
CA GLY A 77 4.17 0.34 2.21
C GLY A 77 5.22 -0.77 2.06
N LEU A 78 6.50 -0.45 2.26
CA LEU A 78 7.57 -1.45 2.29
C LEU A 78 7.39 -2.45 3.43
N MET A 79 7.00 -1.98 4.62
CA MET A 79 6.74 -2.87 5.75
C MET A 79 5.60 -3.85 5.49
N VAL A 80 4.52 -3.38 4.87
CA VAL A 80 3.39 -4.22 4.46
C VAL A 80 3.82 -5.23 3.40
N LEU A 81 4.65 -4.83 2.43
CA LEU A 81 5.17 -5.74 1.40
C LEU A 81 6.02 -6.86 2.01
N ILE A 82 6.94 -6.52 2.92
CA ILE A 82 7.75 -7.51 3.66
C ILE A 82 6.84 -8.45 4.44
N LEU A 83 5.83 -7.92 5.14
CA LEU A 83 4.89 -8.73 5.90
C LEU A 83 4.08 -9.68 4.99
N ALA A 84 3.63 -9.21 3.83
CA ALA A 84 2.90 -10.02 2.86
C ALA A 84 3.75 -11.19 2.33
N LEU A 85 5.01 -10.92 1.99
CA LEU A 85 5.97 -11.95 1.59
C LEU A 85 6.25 -12.93 2.73
N TRP A 86 6.44 -12.44 3.96
CA TRP A 86 6.71 -13.30 5.12
C TRP A 86 5.52 -14.24 5.42
N LEU A 87 4.29 -13.73 5.33
CA LEU A 87 3.07 -14.50 5.63
C LEU A 87 2.66 -15.48 4.52
N HIS A 88 3.23 -15.41 3.31
CA HIS A 88 2.88 -16.28 2.18
C HIS A 88 1.35 -16.38 1.96
N GLY A 89 0.67 -15.23 1.99
CA GLY A 89 -0.77 -15.03 2.16
C GLY A 89 -1.69 -15.73 1.13
N SER A 90 -1.82 -17.04 1.24
CA SER A 90 -2.60 -17.87 0.30
C SER A 90 -4.12 -17.77 0.52
N LYS A 91 -4.58 -17.43 1.73
CA LYS A 91 -6.01 -17.32 2.06
C LYS A 91 -6.68 -16.07 1.47
N SER A 92 -5.91 -15.02 1.17
CA SER A 92 -6.41 -13.75 0.64
C SER A 92 -6.48 -13.71 -0.89
N LEU A 93 -6.02 -14.75 -1.59
CA LEU A 93 -5.99 -14.78 -3.06
C LEU A 93 -7.38 -14.62 -3.71
N PRO A 94 -8.46 -15.26 -3.21
CA PRO A 94 -9.80 -15.02 -3.76
C PRO A 94 -10.24 -13.56 -3.60
N LEU A 95 -9.93 -12.94 -2.46
CA LEU A 95 -10.25 -11.53 -2.20
C LEU A 95 -9.47 -10.60 -3.14
N LEU A 96 -8.18 -10.88 -3.39
CA LEU A 96 -7.36 -10.13 -4.33
C LEU A 96 -7.90 -10.20 -5.76
N ARG A 97 -8.38 -11.38 -6.20
CA ARG A 97 -8.99 -11.57 -7.52
C ARG A 97 -10.31 -10.81 -7.67
N TRP A 98 -11.25 -11.04 -6.74
CA TRP A 98 -12.58 -10.41 -6.81
C TRP A 98 -12.53 -8.92 -6.51
N GLY A 99 -11.87 -8.52 -5.43
CA GLY A 99 -11.66 -7.13 -5.06
C GLY A 99 -10.86 -6.37 -6.12
N GLY A 100 -9.80 -6.98 -6.65
CA GLY A 100 -9.03 -6.41 -7.76
C GLY A 100 -9.87 -6.24 -9.03
N GLY A 101 -10.71 -7.23 -9.37
CA GLY A 101 -11.64 -7.14 -10.49
C GLY A 101 -12.66 -6.00 -10.33
N VAL A 102 -13.20 -5.81 -9.13
CA VAL A 102 -14.08 -4.68 -8.81
C VAL A 102 -13.36 -3.35 -9.00
N LEU A 103 -12.12 -3.22 -8.52
CA LEU A 103 -11.31 -1.99 -8.68
C LEU A 103 -10.97 -1.72 -10.15
N LEU A 104 -10.66 -2.75 -10.94
CA LEU A 104 -10.45 -2.62 -12.38
C LEU A 104 -11.68 -2.06 -13.09
N LEU A 105 -12.85 -2.64 -12.80
CA LEU A 105 -14.12 -2.19 -13.37
C LEU A 105 -14.42 -0.75 -12.94
N LEU A 106 -14.26 -0.43 -11.66
CA LEU A 106 -14.43 0.93 -11.16
C LEU A 106 -13.49 1.92 -11.86
N GLY A 107 -12.21 1.59 -12.04
CA GLY A 107 -11.25 2.43 -12.76
C GLY A 107 -11.66 2.69 -14.21
N LEU A 108 -12.11 1.65 -14.93
CA LEU A 108 -12.61 1.79 -16.30
C LEU A 108 -13.90 2.63 -16.37
N LEU A 109 -14.82 2.42 -15.44
CA LEU A 109 -16.07 3.17 -15.35
C LEU A 109 -15.80 4.64 -15.04
N THR A 110 -14.90 4.94 -14.10
CA THR A 110 -14.50 6.32 -13.78
C THR A 110 -13.83 6.99 -14.97
N ALA A 111 -12.97 6.30 -15.71
CA ALA A 111 -12.36 6.84 -16.94
C ALA A 111 -13.41 7.19 -18.00
N ALA A 112 -14.43 6.36 -18.17
CA ALA A 112 -15.48 6.55 -19.16
C ALA A 112 -16.51 7.63 -18.77
N THR A 113 -16.83 7.75 -17.48
CA THR A 113 -17.92 8.61 -16.99
C THR A 113 -17.45 9.96 -16.44
N VAL A 114 -16.22 10.04 -15.95
CA VAL A 114 -15.68 11.23 -15.25
C VAL A 114 -14.25 11.54 -15.74
N PRO A 115 -14.08 11.95 -17.02
CA PRO A 115 -12.76 12.12 -17.63
C PRO A 115 -11.89 13.19 -16.96
N HIS A 116 -12.49 14.16 -16.27
CA HIS A 116 -11.77 15.18 -15.50
C HIS A 116 -11.11 14.63 -14.21
N ARG A 117 -11.39 13.37 -13.83
CA ARG A 117 -10.75 12.65 -12.71
C ARG A 117 -9.92 11.46 -13.20
N MET A 118 -9.19 11.63 -14.30
CA MET A 118 -8.34 10.57 -14.86
C MET A 118 -7.32 10.01 -13.87
N GLN A 119 -6.82 10.81 -12.92
CA GLN A 119 -5.89 10.34 -11.89
C GLN A 119 -6.54 9.28 -10.99
N ASP A 120 -7.77 9.49 -10.54
CA ASP A 120 -8.53 8.52 -9.73
C ASP A 120 -8.76 7.23 -10.51
N ALA A 121 -9.11 7.36 -11.80
CA ALA A 121 -9.32 6.22 -12.69
C ALA A 121 -8.04 5.38 -12.88
N ILE A 122 -6.90 6.03 -13.13
CA ILE A 122 -5.60 5.39 -13.29
C ILE A 122 -5.19 4.69 -11.98
N PHE A 123 -5.40 5.34 -10.83
CA PHE A 123 -5.11 4.76 -9.53
C PHE A 123 -5.93 3.49 -9.27
N LEU A 124 -7.26 3.56 -9.42
CA LEU A 124 -8.14 2.40 -9.19
C LEU A 124 -7.83 1.25 -10.15
N PHE A 125 -7.61 1.57 -11.43
CA PHE A 125 -7.27 0.57 -12.44
C PHE A 125 -5.93 -0.11 -12.13
N SER A 126 -4.89 0.66 -11.81
CA SER A 126 -3.56 0.11 -11.51
C SER A 126 -3.54 -0.76 -10.25
N VAL A 127 -4.21 -0.32 -9.17
CA VAL A 127 -4.36 -1.12 -7.95
C VAL A 127 -5.16 -2.41 -8.23
N GLY A 128 -6.25 -2.30 -9.01
CA GLY A 128 -7.04 -3.45 -9.43
C GLY A 128 -6.22 -4.45 -10.25
N ALA A 129 -5.46 -3.97 -11.23
CA ALA A 129 -4.61 -4.78 -12.10
C ALA A 129 -3.56 -5.56 -11.29
N VAL A 130 -2.85 -4.87 -10.40
CA VAL A 130 -1.84 -5.48 -9.52
C VAL A 130 -2.49 -6.51 -8.60
N SER A 131 -3.66 -6.22 -8.04
CA SER A 131 -4.37 -7.13 -7.14
C SER A 131 -4.82 -8.41 -7.85
N VAL A 132 -5.38 -8.30 -9.06
CA VAL A 132 -5.77 -9.45 -9.88
C VAL A 132 -4.54 -10.26 -10.29
N ALA A 133 -3.50 -9.61 -10.82
CA ALA A 133 -2.27 -10.27 -11.23
C ALA A 133 -1.64 -11.03 -10.06
N THR A 134 -1.53 -10.38 -8.89
CA THR A 134 -1.04 -11.02 -7.66
C THR A 134 -1.93 -12.19 -7.25
N GLY A 135 -3.25 -12.06 -7.36
CA GLY A 135 -4.18 -13.15 -7.08
C GLY A 135 -3.94 -14.42 -7.93
N PHE A 136 -3.40 -14.30 -9.15
CA PHE A 136 -3.11 -15.45 -10.02
C PHE A 136 -1.64 -15.88 -10.01
N CYS A 137 -0.70 -14.93 -9.90
CA CYS A 137 0.73 -15.17 -9.99
C CYS A 137 1.42 -15.40 -8.64
N TRP A 138 0.76 -15.12 -7.51
CA TRP A 138 1.35 -15.35 -6.20
C TRP A 138 1.61 -16.85 -5.99
N PRO A 139 2.84 -17.23 -5.60
CA PRO A 139 3.18 -18.62 -5.35
C PRO A 139 2.28 -19.17 -4.25
N GLY A 140 1.41 -20.11 -4.61
CA GLY A 140 0.58 -20.81 -3.63
C GLY A 140 1.49 -21.53 -2.65
N SER A 141 1.21 -21.43 -1.35
CA SER A 141 1.83 -22.33 -0.39
C SER A 141 1.27 -23.73 -0.65
N GLU A 142 2.01 -24.60 -1.34
CA GLU A 142 1.69 -26.02 -1.30
C GLU A 142 1.75 -26.47 0.16
N SER A 143 0.72 -27.16 0.62
CA SER A 143 0.79 -27.80 1.93
C SER A 143 1.97 -28.77 1.89
N ALA A 144 2.98 -28.55 2.73
CA ALA A 144 4.13 -29.46 2.88
C ALA A 144 3.73 -30.89 3.32
N ILE A 145 2.43 -31.15 3.51
CA ILE A 145 1.85 -32.39 3.96
C ILE A 145 0.87 -32.91 2.89
N PRO A 146 1.26 -33.91 2.08
CA PRO A 146 0.41 -34.51 1.05
C PRO A 146 -0.90 -35.12 1.59
N ARG A 147 -0.99 -35.40 2.90
CA ARG A 147 -2.18 -36.03 3.54
C ARG A 147 -3.37 -35.10 3.73
N LEU A 148 -3.21 -33.78 3.57
CA LEU A 148 -4.31 -32.82 3.71
C LEU A 148 -5.03 -32.51 2.39
N ARG A 149 -4.74 -33.27 1.32
CA ARG A 149 -5.33 -33.14 -0.01
C ARG A 149 -6.64 -33.95 -0.19
N ARG A 150 -7.33 -34.31 0.91
CA ARG A 150 -8.61 -35.02 0.86
C ARG A 150 -9.77 -34.07 1.07
#